data_AF-A0A2X2LFC8-F1
#
_entry.id   AF-A0A2X2LFC8-F1
#
_cell.length_a   1.000
_cell.length_b   1.000
_cell.length_c   1.000
_cell.angle_alpha   90.00
_cell.angle_beta   90.00
_cell.angle_gamma   90.00
#
_symmetry.space_group_name_H-M   'P 1'
#
loop_
_entity.id
_entity.type
_entity.pdbx_description
1 polymer ?
#
loop_
_entity_poly.entity_id
_entity_poly.type
_entity_poly.pdbx_seq_one_letter_code
_entity_poly.pdbx_strand_id
1 'polypeptide(L)'
;MKKINLKSIKADELLSRDQLKQIMGGFTGSGGSGTGVVCSATASCGDGRTLSCNGYANGCAGVDGPNGYVACETQDGTMKTTRC
;
A
#
# COMPACT_ATOMS: atom_id res chain seq x y z
N MET A 1 10.67 -4.65 45.61
CA MET A 1 10.52 -4.74 44.15
C MET A 1 11.86 -5.10 43.55
N LYS A 2 11.99 -6.23 42.84
CA LYS A 2 13.26 -6.65 42.23
C LYS A 2 13.52 -5.75 41.00
N LYS A 3 14.66 -5.06 40.98
CA LYS A 3 15.08 -4.21 39.85
C LYS A 3 15.39 -5.08 38.65
N ILE A 4 14.61 -4.94 37.57
CA ILE A 4 14.92 -5.53 36.28
C ILE A 4 16.02 -4.68 35.65
N ASN A 5 17.24 -5.22 35.55
CA ASN A 5 18.33 -4.58 34.83
C ASN A 5 18.22 -5.01 33.36
N LEU A 6 17.82 -4.09 32.48
CA LEU A 6 17.88 -4.31 31.03
C LEU A 6 19.36 -4.36 30.62
N LYS A 7 19.84 -5.53 30.23
CA LYS A 7 21.13 -5.65 29.54
C LYS A 7 21.03 -4.88 28.23
N SER A 8 21.99 -4.01 27.97
CA SER A 8 22.07 -3.20 26.76
C SER A 8 21.92 -4.07 25.51
N ILE A 9 20.85 -3.83 24.75
CA ILE A 9 20.59 -4.48 23.46
C ILE A 9 21.74 -4.08 22.53
N LYS A 10 22.44 -5.07 21.97
CA LYS A 10 23.49 -4.81 20.99
C LYS A 10 22.84 -4.21 19.74
N ALA A 11 23.36 -3.08 19.28
CA ALA A 11 22.78 -2.33 18.16
C ALA A 11 22.69 -3.14 16.86
N ASP A 12 23.46 -4.23 16.75
CA ASP A 12 23.48 -5.14 15.58
C ASP A 12 22.20 -5.98 15.42
N GLU A 13 21.37 -6.13 16.46
CA GLU A 13 20.10 -6.88 16.39
C GLU A 13 18.86 -5.98 16.23
N LEU A 14 19.06 -4.67 16.19
CA LEU A 14 17.97 -3.73 15.97
C LEU A 14 17.71 -3.62 14.47
N LEU A 15 16.58 -4.16 14.04
CA LEU A 15 16.03 -3.87 12.71
C LEU A 15 15.98 -2.36 12.53
N SER A 16 16.55 -1.88 11.42
CA SER A 16 16.43 -0.48 11.03
C SER A 16 14.95 -0.08 10.95
N ARG A 17 14.64 1.19 11.23
CA ARG A 17 13.27 1.74 11.04
C ARG A 17 12.76 1.49 9.62
N ASP A 18 13.64 1.42 8.64
CA ASP A 18 13.30 1.12 7.25
C ASP A 18 12.96 -0.37 7.06
N GLN A 19 13.69 -1.28 7.72
CA GLN A 19 13.38 -2.71 7.73
C GLN A 19 12.06 -2.99 8.47
N LEU A 20 11.81 -2.29 9.58
CA LEU A 20 10.54 -2.37 10.31
C LEU A 20 9.36 -1.90 9.46
N LYS A 21 9.53 -0.83 8.67
CA LYS A 21 8.52 -0.38 7.72
C LYS A 21 8.24 -1.42 6.64
N GLN A 22 9.28 -2.05 6.08
CA GLN A 22 9.10 -3.14 5.11
C GLN A 22 8.35 -4.34 5.70
N ILE A 23 8.67 -4.73 6.94
CA ILE A 23 8.01 -5.86 7.62
C ILE A 23 6.56 -5.53 8.01
N MET A 24 6.27 -4.30 8.43
CA MET A 24 4.92 -3.86 8.83
C MET A 24 3.98 -3.54 7.66
N GLY A 25 4.33 -3.95 6.43
CA GLY A 25 3.50 -3.68 5.25
C GLY A 25 3.45 -2.20 4.87
N GLY A 26 4.44 -1.41 5.31
CA GLY A 26 4.62 -0.04 4.87
C GLY A 26 4.96 -0.05 3.39
N PHE A 27 3.94 0.20 2.57
CA PHE A 27 4.06 0.48 1.15
C PHE A 27 5.21 1.47 0.94
N THR A 28 6.30 1.00 0.32
CA THR A 28 7.35 1.85 -0.23
C THR A 28 6.78 2.47 -1.50
N GLY A 29 5.79 3.35 -1.33
CA GLY A 29 5.30 4.20 -2.38
C GLY A 29 6.45 5.07 -2.83
N SER A 30 7.09 4.65 -3.92
CA SER A 30 7.94 5.52 -4.71
C SER A 30 7.20 6.82 -4.99
N GLY A 31 7.91 7.93 -4.79
CA GLY A 31 7.71 9.10 -5.63
C GLY A 31 6.82 10.18 -5.01
N GLY A 32 7.51 11.17 -4.44
CA GLY A 32 7.47 12.54 -4.95
C GLY A 32 6.09 13.17 -5.11
N SER A 33 5.87 14.23 -4.34
CA SER A 33 5.02 15.35 -4.75
C SER A 33 5.53 15.90 -6.09
N GLY A 34 5.06 15.32 -7.18
CA GLY A 34 5.39 15.69 -8.54
C GLY A 34 4.26 15.21 -9.41
N THR A 35 3.60 16.15 -10.08
CA THR A 35 2.70 15.93 -11.20
C THR A 35 3.16 14.73 -12.06
N GLY A 36 2.53 13.55 -11.91
CA GLY A 36 2.88 12.36 -12.70
C GLY A 36 3.12 11.04 -11.94
N VAL A 37 2.81 10.93 -10.65
CA VAL A 37 2.79 9.60 -10.01
C VAL A 37 1.64 8.80 -10.61
N VAL A 38 1.96 7.84 -11.49
CA VAL A 38 0.99 6.88 -11.99
C VAL A 38 0.83 5.80 -10.93
N CYS A 39 -0.40 5.55 -10.52
CA CYS A 39 -0.73 4.47 -9.62
C CYS A 39 -1.46 3.36 -10.38
N SER A 40 -1.26 2.12 -9.97
CA SER A 40 -1.93 0.95 -10.55
C SER A 40 -2.58 0.14 -9.43
N ALA A 41 -3.88 -0.10 -9.55
CA ALA A 41 -4.65 -0.98 -8.66
C ALA A 41 -5.16 -2.18 -9.43
N THR A 42 -5.14 -3.35 -8.80
CA THR A 42 -5.72 -4.59 -9.34
C THR A 42 -6.61 -5.22 -8.28
N ALA A 43 -7.66 -5.90 -8.72
CA ALA A 43 -8.55 -6.68 -7.86
C ALA A 43 -8.95 -7.98 -8.57
N SER A 44 -8.95 -9.07 -7.83
CA SER A 44 -9.41 -10.39 -8.26
C SER A 44 -10.84 -10.59 -7.79
N CYS A 45 -11.75 -10.73 -8.75
CA CYS A 45 -13.15 -11.01 -8.48
C CYS A 45 -13.37 -12.49 -8.19
N GLY A 46 -14.32 -12.79 -7.31
CA GLY A 46 -14.64 -14.16 -6.90
C GLY A 46 -15.14 -15.06 -8.05
N ASP A 47 -15.58 -14.47 -9.16
CA ASP A 47 -15.97 -15.12 -10.41
C ASP A 47 -14.82 -15.36 -11.38
N GLY A 48 -13.57 -15.10 -10.98
CA GLY A 48 -12.36 -15.36 -11.77
C GLY A 48 -11.96 -14.24 -12.72
N ARG A 49 -12.67 -13.10 -12.71
CA ARG A 49 -12.27 -11.89 -13.44
C ARG A 49 -11.20 -11.13 -12.67
N THR A 50 -10.29 -10.47 -13.38
CA THR A 50 -9.36 -9.51 -12.77
C THR A 50 -9.68 -8.13 -13.29
N LEU A 51 -9.89 -7.19 -12.37
CA LEU A 51 -10.03 -5.78 -12.65
C LEU A 51 -8.67 -5.10 -12.49
N SER A 52 -8.38 -4.14 -13.36
CA SER A 52 -7.20 -3.31 -13.28
C SER A 52 -7.57 -1.87 -13.55
N CYS A 53 -7.00 -0.95 -12.79
CA CYS A 53 -7.06 0.46 -13.14
C CYS A 53 -5.70 1.15 -12.96
N ASN A 54 -5.38 2.00 -13.94
CA ASN A 54 -4.27 2.93 -13.87
C ASN A 54 -4.84 4.33 -13.63
N GLY A 55 -4.39 4.94 -12.55
CA GLY A 55 -4.76 6.29 -12.16
C GLY A 55 -3.54 7.16 -11.93
N TYR A 56 -3.81 8.34 -11.40
CA TYR A 56 -2.81 9.33 -11.05
C TYR A 56 -2.83 9.58 -9.55
N ALA A 57 -1.72 10.10 -9.04
CA ALA A 57 -1.52 10.41 -7.64
C ALA A 57 -1.73 9.20 -6.70
N ASN A 58 -2.21 9.44 -5.47
CA ASN A 58 -2.48 8.41 -4.47
C ASN A 58 -3.92 7.85 -4.57
N GLY A 59 -4.64 8.13 -5.66
CA GLY A 59 -6.05 7.80 -5.81
C GLY A 59 -6.36 6.36 -6.24
N CYS A 60 -5.42 5.43 -6.15
CA CYS A 60 -5.62 4.03 -6.52
C CYS A 60 -5.93 3.13 -5.32
N ALA A 61 -6.98 2.34 -5.44
CA ALA A 61 -7.36 1.32 -4.45
C ALA A 61 -7.85 0.05 -5.16
N GLY A 62 -7.44 -1.12 -4.66
CA GLY A 62 -7.92 -2.42 -5.13
C GLY A 62 -8.33 -3.27 -3.93
N VAL A 63 -9.50 -3.90 -4.02
CA VAL A 63 -9.99 -4.83 -3.00
C VAL A 63 -10.43 -6.11 -3.68
N ASP A 64 -9.82 -7.22 -3.29
CA ASP A 64 -10.16 -8.55 -3.79
C ASP A 64 -11.47 -9.09 -3.19
N GLY A 65 -12.15 -9.95 -3.94
CA GLY A 65 -13.29 -10.72 -3.46
C GLY A 65 -14.52 -10.69 -4.38
N PRO A 66 -15.60 -11.39 -4.01
CA PRO A 66 -16.84 -11.44 -4.81
C PRO A 66 -17.55 -10.09 -4.91
N ASN A 67 -17.28 -9.16 -3.98
CA ASN A 67 -17.71 -7.75 -4.04
C ASN A 67 -16.51 -6.82 -4.15
N GLY A 68 -15.42 -7.31 -4.77
CA GLY A 68 -14.19 -6.56 -4.96
C GLY A 68 -14.39 -5.34 -5.85
N TYR A 69 -13.44 -4.42 -5.80
CA TYR A 69 -13.45 -3.24 -6.66
C TYR A 69 -12.05 -2.71 -6.91
N VAL A 70 -11.90 -1.99 -8.02
CA VAL A 70 -10.78 -1.10 -8.29
C VAL A 70 -11.28 0.33 -8.36
N ALA A 71 -10.56 1.25 -7.73
CA ALA A 71 -10.75 2.68 -7.84
C ALA A 71 -9.44 3.34 -8.24
N CYS A 72 -9.53 4.39 -9.04
CA CYS A 72 -8.38 5.12 -9.57
C CYS A 72 -8.80 6.57 -9.87
N GLU A 73 -7.93 7.51 -9.53
CA GLU A 73 -8.11 8.92 -9.88
C GLU A 73 -7.66 9.16 -11.32
N THR A 74 -8.48 9.82 -12.13
CA THR A 74 -8.13 10.23 -13.50
C THR A 74 -7.26 11.48 -13.49
N GLN A 75 -6.67 11.84 -14.64
CA GLN A 75 -5.90 13.09 -14.77
C GLN A 75 -6.72 14.33 -14.39
N ASP A 76 -8.03 14.28 -14.60
CA ASP A 76 -8.97 15.35 -14.28
C ASP A 76 -9.36 15.37 -12.77
N GLY A 77 -8.72 14.57 -11.93
CA GLY A 77 -9.02 14.44 -10.50
C GLY A 77 -10.33 13.71 -10.20
N THR A 78 -10.92 13.02 -11.18
CA THR A 78 -12.18 12.29 -10.99
C THR A 78 -11.89 10.85 -10.55
N MET A 79 -12.58 10.39 -9.51
CA MET A 79 -12.48 9.00 -9.07
C MET A 79 -13.32 8.08 -9.97
N LYS A 80 -12.65 7.17 -10.68
CA LYS A 80 -13.31 6.10 -11.43
C LYS A 80 -13.28 4.82 -10.60
N THR A 81 -14.44 4.22 -10.37
CA THR A 81 -14.58 2.95 -9.65
C THR A 81 -15.18 1.90 -10.56
N THR A 82 -14.61 0.69 -10.58
CA THR A 82 -15.12 -0.48 -11.29
C THR A 82 -15.25 -1.62 -10.29
N ARG A 83 -16.40 -2.28 -10.26
CA ARG A 83 -16.69 -3.36 -9.31
C ARG A 83 -16.70 -4.71 -10.00
N CYS A 84 -16.42 -5.74 -9.22
CA CYS A 84 -16.93 -7.07 -9.44
C CYS A 84 -18.47 -7.02 -9.29
#